data_AF-A0A059U751-F1
#
_entry.id   AF-A0A059U751-F1
#
_cell.length_a   1.000
_cell.length_b   1.000
_cell.length_c   1.000
_cell.angle_alpha   90.00
_cell.angle_beta   90.00
_cell.angle_gamma   90.00
#
_symmetry.space_group_name_H-M   'P 1'
#
loop_
_entity.id
_entity.type
_entity.pdbx_description
1 polymer ?
#
loop_
_entity_poly.entity_id
_entity_poly.type
_entity_poly.pdbx_seq_one_letter_code
_entity_poly.pdbx_strand_id
1 'polypeptide(L)'
;GLKSRFEDFHGLRYTNDAIKSAVELSDRYITDRKLPDKAIDVIDEAGATQWLLPASKRKKTVGQKDIEAVVAKIARIPPKQVSTDDAAALKSLETDLKRVVYGQSEAIEALSASIKLARAGLREPNKPIGSYLFTGPTGVGKTEVAKQLSSIMGVEMLRFDMSEYMERHTVSRLIGAPPGYVGYDEGGLLTDGVDQHPHCVLLLDEIEKAHPDLFN
;
A
#
# COMPACT_ATOMS: atom_id res chain seq x y z
N GLY A 1 -19.40 -15.57 -19.52
CA GLY A 1 -19.84 -14.95 -20.79
C GLY A 1 -18.72 -14.20 -21.48
N LEU A 2 -18.03 -13.29 -20.79
CA LEU A 2 -17.03 -12.40 -21.42
C LEU A 2 -15.70 -13.08 -21.77
N LYS A 3 -15.33 -14.17 -21.06
CA LYS A 3 -14.09 -14.91 -21.25
C LYS A 3 -13.74 -15.16 -22.73
N SER A 4 -14.64 -15.79 -23.49
CA SER A 4 -14.36 -16.17 -24.88
C SER A 4 -14.04 -14.97 -25.77
N ARG A 5 -14.72 -13.83 -25.56
CA ARG A 5 -14.45 -12.61 -26.34
C ARG A 5 -13.04 -12.06 -26.11
N PHE A 6 -12.57 -12.06 -24.86
CA PHE A 6 -11.20 -11.65 -24.53
C PHE A 6 -10.17 -12.67 -25.02
N GLU A 7 -10.48 -13.97 -24.96
CA GLU A 7 -9.60 -15.02 -25.50
C GLU A 7 -9.41 -14.88 -27.01
N ASP A 8 -10.51 -14.65 -27.74
CA ASP A 8 -10.48 -14.45 -29.19
C ASP A 8 -9.76 -13.15 -29.57
N PHE A 9 -10.02 -12.06 -28.85
CA PHE A 9 -9.38 -10.76 -29.10
C PHE A 9 -7.86 -10.82 -28.88
N HIS A 10 -7.42 -11.40 -27.76
CA HIS A 10 -6.00 -11.46 -27.40
C HIS A 10 -5.24 -12.64 -28.02
N GLY A 11 -5.96 -13.62 -28.59
CA GLY A 11 -5.38 -14.84 -29.17
C GLY A 11 -4.76 -15.79 -28.13
N LEU A 12 -5.31 -15.81 -26.92
CA LEU A 12 -4.80 -16.59 -25.77
C LEU A 12 -5.94 -17.14 -24.92
N ARG A 13 -5.62 -17.96 -23.91
CA ARG A 13 -6.61 -18.51 -22.98
C ARG A 13 -6.39 -18.03 -21.55
N TYR A 14 -7.48 -17.87 -20.80
CA TYR A 14 -7.43 -17.61 -19.36
C TYR A 14 -7.79 -18.87 -18.58
N THR A 15 -6.98 -19.22 -17.60
CA THR A 15 -7.35 -20.29 -16.65
C THR A 15 -8.54 -19.86 -15.78
N ASN A 16 -9.30 -20.82 -15.25
CA ASN A 16 -10.40 -20.48 -14.35
C ASN A 16 -9.87 -19.85 -13.04
N ASP A 17 -8.71 -20.31 -12.56
CA ASP A 17 -8.03 -19.73 -11.40
C ASP A 17 -7.60 -18.29 -11.65
N ALA A 18 -7.14 -17.96 -12.87
CA ALA A 18 -6.84 -16.57 -13.25
C ALA A 18 -8.08 -15.69 -13.17
N ILE A 19 -9.23 -16.15 -13.68
CA ILE A 19 -10.48 -15.37 -13.63
C ILE A 19 -10.95 -15.17 -12.20
N LYS A 20 -10.91 -16.23 -11.38
CA LYS A 20 -11.26 -16.14 -9.96
C LYS A 20 -10.33 -15.18 -9.21
N SER A 21 -9.02 -15.30 -9.45
CA SER A 21 -8.01 -14.41 -8.85
C SER A 21 -8.20 -12.97 -9.28
N ALA A 22 -8.57 -12.71 -10.54
CA ALA A 22 -8.81 -11.36 -11.04
C ALA A 22 -9.95 -10.68 -10.27
N VAL A 23 -11.02 -11.41 -9.97
CA VAL A 23 -12.13 -10.90 -9.15
C VAL A 23 -11.70 -10.68 -7.70
N GLU A 24 -11.11 -11.69 -7.06
CA GLU A 24 -10.77 -11.63 -5.63
C GLU A 24 -9.68 -10.59 -5.33
N LEU A 25 -8.64 -10.51 -6.17
CA LEU A 25 -7.52 -9.60 -5.97
C LEU A 25 -7.87 -8.17 -6.39
N SER A 26 -8.61 -7.97 -7.49
CA SER A 26 -9.10 -6.62 -7.82
C SER A 26 -10.06 -6.11 -6.75
N ASP A 27 -10.86 -6.98 -6.13
CA ASP A 27 -11.73 -6.56 -5.04
C ASP A 27 -10.96 -6.10 -3.81
N ARG A 28 -9.91 -6.84 -3.46
CA ARG A 28 -9.08 -6.59 -2.30
C ARG A 28 -8.15 -5.38 -2.45
N TYR A 29 -7.55 -5.19 -3.62
CA TYR A 29 -6.44 -4.24 -3.80
C TYR A 29 -6.76 -3.03 -4.70
N ILE A 30 -7.81 -3.09 -5.52
CA ILE A 30 -8.23 -1.95 -6.38
C ILE A 30 -9.53 -1.38 -5.79
N THR A 31 -9.37 -0.50 -4.80
CA THR A 31 -10.47 -0.02 -3.94
C THR A 31 -11.21 1.20 -4.50
N ASP A 32 -10.56 1.95 -5.38
CA ASP A 32 -11.09 3.14 -6.07
C ASP A 32 -12.14 2.79 -7.15
N ARG A 33 -12.17 1.53 -7.60
CA ARG A 33 -13.10 1.03 -8.63
C ARG A 33 -14.06 -0.02 -8.08
N LYS A 34 -15.15 -0.26 -8.84
CA LYS A 34 -16.19 -1.24 -8.48
C LYS A 34 -16.16 -2.45 -9.40
N LEU A 35 -16.56 -3.61 -8.86
CA LEU A 35 -16.85 -4.79 -9.66
C LEU A 35 -18.11 -4.55 -10.52
N PRO A 36 -18.22 -5.14 -11.72
CA PRO A 36 -17.26 -6.08 -12.33
C PRO A 36 -16.10 -5.40 -13.11
N ASP A 37 -16.17 -4.08 -13.31
CA ASP A 37 -15.29 -3.32 -14.22
C ASP A 37 -13.80 -3.53 -13.94
N LYS A 38 -13.37 -3.34 -12.68
CA LYS A 38 -11.97 -3.54 -12.27
C LYS A 38 -11.43 -4.95 -12.51
N ALA A 39 -12.27 -5.98 -12.44
CA ALA A 39 -11.85 -7.35 -12.72
C ALA A 39 -11.70 -7.59 -14.23
N ILE A 40 -12.53 -6.92 -15.04
CA ILE A 40 -12.46 -6.96 -16.49
C ILE A 40 -11.18 -6.25 -16.96
N ASP A 41 -10.88 -5.07 -16.41
CA ASP A 41 -9.64 -4.33 -16.70
C ASP A 41 -8.39 -5.17 -16.43
N VAL A 42 -8.36 -5.87 -15.29
CA VAL A 42 -7.24 -6.77 -14.94
C VAL A 42 -7.08 -7.90 -15.95
N ILE A 43 -8.18 -8.49 -16.43
CA ILE A 43 -8.13 -9.54 -17.45
C ILE A 43 -7.63 -8.98 -18.78
N ASP A 44 -8.12 -7.81 -19.19
CA ASP A 44 -7.74 -7.18 -20.44
C ASP A 44 -6.25 -6.77 -20.44
N GLU A 45 -5.79 -6.11 -19.39
CA GLU A 45 -4.39 -5.71 -19.21
C GLU A 45 -3.46 -6.94 -19.18
N ALA A 46 -3.87 -8.05 -18.57
CA ALA A 46 -3.11 -9.31 -18.57
C ALA A 46 -2.94 -9.89 -19.99
N GLY A 47 -3.99 -9.79 -20.81
CA GLY A 47 -3.94 -10.17 -22.22
C GLY A 47 -3.04 -9.25 -23.04
N ALA A 48 -3.25 -7.94 -22.91
CA ALA A 48 -2.50 -6.91 -23.62
C ALA A 48 -1.00 -6.95 -23.29
N THR A 49 -0.64 -7.24 -22.03
CA THR A 49 0.76 -7.38 -21.60
C THR A 49 1.51 -8.45 -22.40
N GLN A 50 0.84 -9.51 -22.87
CA GLN A 50 1.48 -10.51 -23.73
C GLN A 50 1.89 -9.95 -25.09
N TRP A 51 1.18 -8.94 -25.60
CA TRP A 51 1.52 -8.35 -26.90
C TRP A 51 2.76 -7.46 -26.83
N LEU A 52 3.07 -6.91 -25.66
CA LEU A 52 4.29 -6.15 -25.38
C LEU A 52 5.55 -7.04 -25.39
N LEU A 53 5.40 -8.36 -25.23
CA LEU A 53 6.51 -9.29 -25.25
C LEU A 53 6.87 -9.71 -26.68
N PRO A 54 8.16 -10.00 -26.96
CA PRO A 54 8.57 -10.62 -28.22
C PRO A 54 7.80 -11.92 -28.48
N ALA A 55 7.49 -12.21 -29.74
CA ALA A 55 6.68 -13.37 -30.14
C ALA A 55 7.14 -14.69 -29.51
N SER A 56 8.46 -14.88 -29.34
CA SER A 56 9.05 -16.08 -28.72
C SER A 56 8.78 -16.23 -27.22
N LYS A 57 8.41 -15.15 -26.52
CA LYS A 57 8.15 -15.13 -25.06
C LYS A 57 6.67 -15.01 -24.71
N ARG A 58 5.79 -14.87 -25.71
CA ARG A 58 4.34 -14.73 -25.47
C ARG A 58 3.76 -16.02 -24.93
N LYS A 59 3.04 -15.94 -23.81
CA LYS A 59 2.29 -17.07 -23.29
C LYS A 59 0.99 -17.23 -24.05
N LYS A 60 0.62 -18.48 -24.35
CA LYS A 60 -0.70 -18.82 -24.91
C LYS A 60 -1.78 -18.95 -23.82
N THR A 61 -1.38 -18.97 -22.55
CA THR A 61 -2.30 -19.14 -21.43
C THR A 61 -1.87 -18.24 -20.27
N VAL A 62 -2.83 -17.46 -19.77
CA VAL A 62 -2.69 -16.56 -18.63
C VAL A 62 -3.15 -17.30 -17.37
N GLY A 63 -2.23 -17.40 -16.40
CA GLY A 63 -2.44 -18.04 -15.11
C GLY A 63 -2.62 -17.04 -13.97
N GLN A 64 -2.83 -17.57 -12.77
CA GLN A 64 -2.95 -16.76 -11.55
C GLN A 64 -1.77 -15.77 -11.36
N LYS A 65 -0.52 -16.22 -11.54
CA LYS A 65 0.66 -15.36 -11.37
C LYS A 65 0.71 -14.15 -12.31
N ASP A 66 0.14 -14.30 -13.51
CA ASP A 66 0.07 -13.21 -14.48
C ASP A 66 -0.94 -12.14 -14.00
N ILE A 67 -2.06 -12.58 -13.44
CA ILE A 67 -3.06 -11.71 -12.81
C ILE A 67 -2.50 -11.01 -11.58
N GLU A 68 -1.77 -11.73 -10.73
CA GLU A 68 -1.12 -11.16 -9.55
C GLU A 68 -0.17 -10.02 -9.93
N ALA A 69 0.62 -10.20 -10.98
CA ALA A 69 1.53 -9.17 -11.48
C ALA A 69 0.80 -7.93 -12.03
N VAL A 70 -0.33 -8.14 -12.71
CA VAL A 70 -1.16 -7.05 -13.25
C VAL A 70 -1.87 -6.28 -12.14
N VAL A 71 -2.50 -6.98 -11.19
CA VAL A 71 -3.13 -6.35 -10.03
C VAL A 71 -2.09 -5.59 -9.22
N ALA A 72 -0.89 -6.16 -9.04
CA ALA A 72 0.21 -5.50 -8.37
C ALA A 72 0.59 -4.17 -9.04
N LYS A 73 0.69 -4.18 -10.37
CA LYS A 73 0.98 -2.99 -11.17
C LYS A 73 -0.14 -1.93 -11.04
N ILE A 74 -1.41 -2.34 -11.13
CA ILE A 74 -2.56 -1.43 -11.06
C ILE A 74 -2.71 -0.84 -9.66
N ALA A 75 -2.66 -1.69 -8.63
CA ALA A 75 -2.77 -1.30 -7.23
C ALA A 75 -1.49 -0.71 -6.64
N ARG A 76 -0.42 -0.60 -7.45
CA ARG A 76 0.90 -0.08 -7.05
C ARG A 76 1.48 -0.77 -5.82
N ILE A 77 1.26 -2.08 -5.72
CA ILE A 77 1.86 -2.93 -4.69
C ILE A 77 2.98 -3.78 -5.28
N PRO A 78 4.04 -4.08 -4.53
CA PRO A 78 5.05 -5.03 -4.96
C PRO A 78 4.40 -6.38 -5.38
N PRO A 79 4.74 -6.97 -6.54
CA PRO A 79 4.14 -8.22 -7.02
C PRO A 79 4.27 -9.40 -6.05
N LYS A 80 5.31 -9.39 -5.21
CA LYS A 80 5.51 -10.38 -4.15
C LYS A 80 4.43 -10.35 -3.07
N GLN A 81 3.79 -9.20 -2.82
CA GLN A 81 2.73 -9.04 -1.82
C GLN A 81 1.41 -9.71 -2.24
N VAL A 82 1.22 -10.00 -3.53
CA VAL A 82 -0.01 -10.62 -4.04
C VAL A 82 0.05 -12.15 -3.99
N SER A 83 1.24 -12.73 -4.12
CA SER A 83 1.44 -14.18 -4.28
C SER A 83 1.89 -14.88 -2.99
N THR A 84 2.87 -14.33 -2.26
CA THR A 84 3.38 -14.86 -0.98
C THR A 84 4.63 -14.05 -0.61
N ASP A 85 4.60 -13.31 0.50
CA ASP A 85 5.75 -13.08 1.42
C ASP A 85 5.38 -12.16 2.61
N ASP A 86 4.20 -11.52 2.61
CA ASP A 86 3.69 -10.78 3.79
C ASP A 86 3.72 -11.66 5.05
N ALA A 87 3.29 -12.93 4.94
CA ALA A 87 3.32 -13.85 6.08
C ALA A 87 4.73 -14.15 6.58
N ALA A 88 5.72 -14.23 5.68
CA ALA A 88 7.12 -14.47 6.05
C ALA A 88 7.73 -13.23 6.72
N ALA A 89 7.55 -12.06 6.11
CA ALA A 89 7.99 -10.77 6.66
C ALA A 89 7.33 -10.50 8.03
N LEU A 90 6.02 -10.75 8.16
CA LEU A 90 5.31 -10.61 9.43
C LEU A 90 5.79 -11.60 10.49
N LYS A 91 6.15 -12.83 10.10
CA LYS A 91 6.67 -13.83 11.02
C LYS A 91 8.01 -13.39 11.63
N SER A 92 8.92 -12.84 10.83
CA SER A 92 10.24 -12.39 11.29
C SER A 92 10.29 -10.94 11.77
N LEU A 93 9.23 -10.14 11.55
CA LEU A 93 9.18 -8.70 11.80
C LEU A 93 9.79 -8.26 13.15
N GLU A 94 9.37 -8.91 14.23
CA GLU A 94 9.86 -8.58 15.58
C GLU A 94 11.37 -8.85 15.72
N THR A 95 11.83 -10.00 15.20
CA THR A 95 13.24 -10.38 15.24
C THR A 95 14.09 -9.46 14.37
N ASP A 96 13.58 -9.09 13.20
CA ASP A 96 14.28 -8.21 12.26
C ASP A 96 14.37 -6.78 12.80
N LEU A 97 13.30 -6.27 13.43
CA LEU A 97 13.33 -4.98 14.13
C LEU A 97 14.31 -4.98 15.31
N LYS A 98 14.33 -6.04 16.14
CA LYS A 98 15.25 -6.18 17.28
C LYS A 98 16.73 -6.29 16.86
N ARG A 99 17.03 -6.68 15.61
CA ARG A 99 18.40 -6.71 15.06
C ARG A 99 18.96 -5.33 14.74
N VAL A 100 18.10 -4.34 14.51
CA VAL A 100 18.49 -3.00 14.06
C VAL A 100 18.19 -1.93 15.11
N VAL A 101 17.15 -2.12 15.93
CA VAL A 101 16.80 -1.21 17.04
C VAL A 101 17.04 -1.91 18.37
N TYR A 102 18.07 -1.44 19.08
CA TYR A 102 18.49 -1.98 20.36
C TYR A 102 17.83 -1.25 21.53
N GLY A 103 17.49 -1.98 22.60
CA GLY A 103 17.00 -1.41 23.86
C GLY A 103 15.51 -1.02 23.89
N GLN A 104 14.76 -1.29 22.82
CA GLN A 104 13.32 -0.98 22.71
C GLN A 104 12.44 -2.23 22.55
N SER A 105 12.81 -3.34 23.18
CA SER A 105 12.17 -4.65 22.98
C SER A 105 10.67 -4.64 23.21
N GLU A 106 10.19 -4.02 24.29
CA GLU A 106 8.76 -3.96 24.64
C GLU A 106 7.95 -3.22 23.57
N ALA A 107 8.43 -2.06 23.10
CA ALA A 107 7.78 -1.30 22.05
C ALA A 107 7.74 -2.06 20.71
N ILE A 108 8.83 -2.75 20.36
CA ILE A 108 8.92 -3.58 19.14
C ILE A 108 7.98 -4.78 19.22
N GLU A 109 7.89 -5.43 20.38
CA GLU A 109 6.96 -6.55 20.62
C GLU A 109 5.50 -6.10 20.46
N ALA A 110 5.12 -5.01 21.13
CA ALA A 110 3.77 -4.46 21.05
C ALA A 110 3.39 -4.06 19.62
N LEU A 111 4.28 -3.35 18.92
CA LEU A 111 4.09 -2.96 17.52
C LEU A 111 3.93 -4.19 16.62
N SER A 112 4.84 -5.16 16.73
CA SER A 112 4.83 -6.36 15.91
C SER A 112 3.57 -7.20 16.13
N ALA A 113 3.12 -7.34 17.38
CA ALA A 113 1.89 -8.05 17.73
C ALA A 113 0.66 -7.37 17.10
N SER A 114 0.54 -6.05 17.23
CA SER A 114 -0.56 -5.26 16.66
C SER A 114 -0.63 -5.40 15.13
N ILE A 115 0.50 -5.28 14.44
CA ILE A 115 0.56 -5.42 12.98
C ILE A 115 0.16 -6.83 12.54
N LYS A 116 0.65 -7.87 13.22
CA LYS A 116 0.29 -9.27 12.95
C LYS A 116 -1.22 -9.50 13.09
N LEU A 117 -1.85 -8.97 14.15
CA LEU A 117 -3.29 -9.07 14.38
C LEU A 117 -4.09 -8.36 13.26
N ALA A 118 -3.72 -7.13 12.93
CA ALA A 118 -4.38 -6.36 11.89
C ALA A 118 -4.30 -7.05 10.52
N ARG A 119 -3.14 -7.65 10.20
CA ARG A 119 -2.93 -8.40 8.96
C ARG A 119 -3.58 -9.78 8.95
N ALA A 120 -3.88 -10.35 10.11
CA ALA A 120 -4.70 -11.56 10.25
C ALA A 120 -6.21 -11.31 10.03
N GLY A 121 -6.60 -10.07 9.71
CA GLY A 121 -8.00 -9.70 9.49
C GLY A 121 -8.75 -9.32 10.76
N LEU A 122 -8.07 -9.25 11.91
CA LEU A 122 -8.64 -8.78 13.17
C LEU A 122 -8.55 -7.25 13.27
N ARG A 123 -9.11 -6.57 12.26
CA ARG A 123 -9.20 -5.10 12.20
C ARG A 123 -10.53 -4.66 11.58
N GLU A 124 -10.90 -3.42 11.85
CA GLU A 124 -12.02 -2.78 11.16
C GLU A 124 -11.64 -2.46 9.70
N PRO A 125 -12.50 -2.77 8.71
CA PRO A 125 -12.19 -2.56 7.28
C PRO A 125 -11.89 -1.11 6.91
N ASN A 126 -12.51 -0.15 7.59
CA ASN A 126 -12.42 1.29 7.29
C ASN A 126 -11.36 2.03 8.14
N LYS A 127 -10.47 1.30 8.82
CA LYS A 127 -9.39 1.88 9.61
C LYS A 127 -8.01 1.56 9.01
N PRO A 128 -6.97 2.36 9.33
CA PRO A 128 -5.59 2.00 9.01
C PRO A 128 -5.20 0.63 9.57
N ILE A 129 -4.10 0.05 9.06
CA ILE A 129 -3.54 -1.20 9.60
C ILE A 129 -3.15 -1.03 11.08
N GLY A 130 -2.66 0.16 11.43
CA GLY A 130 -2.43 0.55 12.80
C GLY A 130 -2.18 2.06 12.89
N SER A 131 -2.47 2.62 14.05
CA SER A 131 -2.16 4.00 14.41
C SER A 131 -1.43 3.94 15.75
N TYR A 132 -0.20 4.45 15.78
CA TYR A 132 0.71 4.29 16.91
C TYR A 132 1.29 5.65 17.29
N LEU A 133 1.43 5.88 18.59
CA LEU A 133 2.14 7.04 19.13
C LEU A 133 3.40 6.54 19.82
N PHE A 134 4.58 6.86 19.27
CA PHE A 134 5.84 6.56 19.92
C PHE A 134 6.27 7.72 20.80
N THR A 135 6.37 7.46 22.11
CA THR A 135 6.78 8.45 23.10
C THR A 135 8.14 8.09 23.68
N GLY A 136 8.96 9.09 24.00
CA GLY A 136 10.26 8.89 24.65
C GLY A 136 11.27 9.99 24.31
N PRO A 137 12.47 9.98 24.91
CA PRO A 137 13.52 10.97 24.64
C PRO A 137 13.96 11.00 23.16
N THR A 138 14.66 12.05 22.77
CA THR A 138 15.31 12.11 21.44
C THR A 138 16.41 11.05 21.34
N GLY A 139 16.68 10.56 20.13
CA GLY A 139 17.77 9.62 19.87
C GLY A 139 17.57 8.17 20.32
N VAL A 140 16.40 7.80 20.88
CA VAL A 140 16.14 6.42 21.37
C VAL A 140 15.66 5.44 20.30
N GLY A 141 15.54 5.88 19.04
CA GLY A 141 15.18 5.03 17.91
C GLY A 141 13.72 5.08 17.43
N LYS A 142 12.90 6.03 17.89
CA LYS A 142 11.48 6.16 17.47
C LYS A 142 11.30 6.21 15.95
N THR A 143 11.98 7.16 15.31
CA THR A 143 11.98 7.35 13.83
C THR A 143 12.61 6.14 13.14
N GLU A 144 13.65 5.56 13.74
CA GLU A 144 14.34 4.39 13.17
C GLU A 144 13.44 3.16 13.13
N VAL A 145 12.63 2.90 14.16
CA VAL A 145 11.63 1.81 14.15
C VAL A 145 10.67 1.95 12.96
N ALA A 146 10.15 3.15 12.70
CA ALA A 146 9.23 3.38 11.57
C ALA A 146 9.92 3.17 10.21
N LYS A 147 11.16 3.64 10.07
CA LYS A 147 11.98 3.46 8.85
C LYS A 147 12.34 2.00 8.60
N GLN A 148 12.69 1.25 9.65
CA GLN A 148 12.99 -0.17 9.53
C GLN A 148 11.74 -0.99 9.25
N LEU A 149 10.59 -0.60 9.83
CA LEU A 149 9.31 -1.21 9.53
C LEU A 149 8.95 -1.09 8.04
N SER A 150 9.09 0.10 7.44
CA SER A 150 8.79 0.28 6.01
C SER A 150 9.72 -0.56 5.12
N SER A 151 11.02 -0.58 5.45
CA SER A 151 12.02 -1.36 4.72
C SER A 151 11.78 -2.87 4.82
N ILE A 152 11.51 -3.41 6.02
CA ILE A 152 11.23 -4.84 6.23
C ILE A 152 9.94 -5.26 5.51
N MET A 153 8.90 -4.42 5.57
CA MET A 153 7.63 -4.68 4.89
C MET A 153 7.69 -4.44 3.38
N GLY A 154 8.77 -3.84 2.87
CA GLY A 154 8.94 -3.50 1.46
C GLY A 154 7.89 -2.49 0.97
N VAL A 155 7.54 -1.51 1.80
CA VAL A 155 6.54 -0.47 1.50
C VAL A 155 7.19 0.91 1.54
N GLU A 156 6.57 1.88 0.87
CA GLU A 156 7.04 3.26 0.86
C GLU A 156 6.96 3.88 2.27
N MET A 157 7.85 4.82 2.57
CA MET A 157 7.78 5.61 3.79
C MET A 157 7.45 7.07 3.44
N LEU A 158 6.23 7.50 3.78
CA LEU A 158 5.86 8.90 3.71
C LEU A 158 6.24 9.55 5.04
N ARG A 159 7.12 10.55 5.00
CA ARG A 159 7.59 11.24 6.20
C ARG A 159 7.28 12.72 6.12
N PHE A 160 6.69 13.24 7.17
CA PHE A 160 6.44 14.67 7.33
C PHE A 160 6.94 15.12 8.70
N ASP A 161 7.73 16.20 8.72
CA ASP A 161 8.18 16.85 9.96
C ASP A 161 7.15 17.88 10.40
N MET A 162 6.49 17.63 11.53
CA MET A 162 5.38 18.47 11.99
C MET A 162 5.82 19.85 12.49
N SER A 163 7.13 20.07 12.70
CA SER A 163 7.67 21.41 12.93
C SER A 163 7.53 22.34 11.72
N GLU A 164 7.34 21.82 10.50
CA GLU A 164 7.02 22.63 9.31
C GLU A 164 5.51 22.98 9.21
N TYR A 165 4.68 22.30 9.99
CA TYR A 165 3.21 22.39 9.95
C TYR A 165 2.61 23.04 11.21
N MET A 166 3.37 23.94 11.84
CA MET A 166 2.96 24.68 13.04
C MET A 166 1.90 25.75 12.77
N GLU A 167 1.74 26.18 11.52
CA GLU A 167 0.83 27.25 11.13
C GLU A 167 -0.35 26.73 10.31
N ARG A 168 -1.50 27.38 10.45
CA ARG A 168 -2.72 26.97 9.75
C ARG A 168 -2.57 26.87 8.22
N HIS A 169 -1.82 27.79 7.63
CA HIS A 169 -1.66 27.83 6.18
C HIS A 169 -0.74 26.73 5.64
N THR A 170 0.20 26.22 6.45
CA THR A 170 1.05 25.10 6.05
C THR A 170 0.31 23.77 6.16
N VAL A 171 -0.64 23.63 7.10
CA VAL A 171 -1.56 22.47 7.15
C VAL A 171 -2.38 22.34 5.86
N SER A 172 -2.85 23.46 5.29
CA SER A 172 -3.56 23.42 4.00
C SER A 172 -2.69 22.87 2.86
N ARG A 173 -1.37 23.05 2.87
CA ARG A 173 -0.49 22.41 1.88
C ARG A 173 -0.32 20.92 2.12
N LEU A 174 -0.39 20.48 3.38
CA LEU A 174 -0.29 19.06 3.75
C LEU A 174 -1.54 18.29 3.33
N ILE A 175 -2.73 18.79 3.69
CA ILE A 175 -4.00 18.09 3.48
C ILE A 175 -4.62 18.43 2.11
N GLY A 176 -4.34 19.61 1.58
CA GLY A 176 -5.00 20.18 0.42
C GLY A 176 -5.80 21.42 0.80
N ALA A 177 -5.72 22.48 0.00
CA ALA A 177 -6.48 23.70 0.25
C ALA A 177 -7.98 23.44 0.02
N PRO A 178 -8.89 24.08 0.78
CA PRO A 178 -10.32 24.00 0.49
C PRO A 178 -10.70 24.83 -0.75
N PRO A 179 -11.87 24.58 -1.38
CA PRO A 179 -12.33 25.33 -2.54
C PRO A 179 -12.32 26.84 -2.30
N GLY A 180 -11.70 27.60 -3.20
CA GLY A 180 -11.60 29.06 -3.10
C GLY A 180 -10.34 29.61 -2.43
N TYR A 181 -9.40 28.74 -2.02
CA TYR A 181 -8.07 29.12 -1.55
C TYR A 181 -7.00 28.89 -2.62
N VAL A 182 -5.93 29.68 -2.59
CA VAL A 182 -4.74 29.47 -3.46
C VAL A 182 -4.16 28.08 -3.15
N GLY A 183 -3.95 27.27 -4.18
CA GLY A 183 -3.48 25.89 -4.06
C GLY A 183 -4.59 24.82 -4.01
N TYR A 184 -5.87 25.19 -4.18
CA TYR A 184 -6.97 24.22 -4.25
C TYR A 184 -6.75 23.12 -5.31
N ASP A 185 -6.25 23.50 -6.48
CA ASP A 185 -6.00 22.58 -7.59
C ASP A 185 -4.64 21.84 -7.48
N GLU A 186 -3.81 22.17 -6.48
CA GLU A 186 -2.46 21.60 -6.31
C GLU A 186 -2.43 20.31 -5.47
N GLY A 187 -3.57 19.85 -4.97
CA GLY A 187 -3.65 18.67 -4.09
C GLY A 187 -3.00 18.92 -2.73
N GLY A 188 -2.95 17.87 -1.91
CA GLY A 188 -2.32 17.89 -0.59
C GLY A 188 -1.12 16.97 -0.57
N LEU A 189 0.02 17.40 -0.01
CA LEU A 189 1.23 16.55 0.03
C LEU A 189 0.97 15.18 0.68
N LEU A 190 0.17 15.14 1.74
CA LEU A 190 -0.23 13.91 2.42
C LEU A 190 -1.23 13.11 1.60
N THR A 191 -2.29 13.75 1.11
CA THR A 191 -3.35 13.07 0.36
C THR A 191 -2.82 12.45 -0.91
N ASP A 192 -1.99 13.20 -1.65
CA ASP A 192 -1.40 12.79 -2.90
C ASP A 192 -0.35 11.70 -2.67
N GLY A 193 0.45 11.82 -1.60
CA GLY A 193 1.41 10.81 -1.20
C GLY A 193 0.74 9.47 -0.89
N VAL A 194 -0.37 9.49 -0.14
CA VAL A 194 -1.14 8.28 0.20
C VAL A 194 -1.86 7.72 -1.02
N ASP A 195 -2.42 8.55 -1.89
CA ASP A 195 -3.04 8.09 -3.15
C ASP A 195 -2.01 7.45 -4.08
N GLN A 196 -0.79 8.00 -4.14
CA GLN A 196 0.30 7.41 -4.92
C GLN A 196 0.83 6.12 -4.33
N HIS A 197 0.86 6.02 -2.99
CA HIS A 197 1.39 4.90 -2.22
C HIS A 197 0.39 4.41 -1.15
N PRO A 198 -0.70 3.73 -1.56
CA PRO A 198 -1.77 3.32 -0.64
C PRO A 198 -1.31 2.30 0.41
N HIS A 199 -0.20 1.61 0.14
CA HIS A 199 0.49 0.74 1.07
C HIS A 199 1.81 1.37 1.47
N CYS A 200 1.78 2.16 2.53
CA CYS A 200 2.95 2.86 3.06
C CYS A 200 2.99 2.83 4.59
N VAL A 201 4.15 3.20 5.14
CA VAL A 201 4.28 3.67 6.52
C VAL A 201 4.26 5.19 6.48
N LEU A 202 3.23 5.79 7.09
CA LEU A 202 3.16 7.23 7.30
C LEU A 202 3.80 7.58 8.65
N LEU A 203 4.88 8.37 8.62
CA LEU A 203 5.52 8.92 9.81
C LEU A 203 5.26 10.43 9.90
N LEU A 204 4.64 10.84 11.00
CA LEU A 204 4.51 12.22 11.41
C LEU A 204 5.51 12.47 12.56
N ASP A 205 6.65 13.07 12.25
CA ASP A 205 7.71 13.34 13.23
C ASP A 205 7.35 14.59 14.06
N GLU A 206 7.72 14.61 15.34
CA GLU A 206 7.40 15.72 16.28
C GLU A 206 5.93 16.17 16.29
N ILE A 207 4.99 15.20 16.28
CA ILE A 207 3.53 15.46 16.15
C ILE A 207 2.99 16.50 17.14
N GLU A 208 3.59 16.64 18.32
CA GLU A 208 3.23 17.66 19.30
C GLU A 208 3.46 19.11 18.85
N LYS A 209 4.23 19.31 17.77
CA LYS A 209 4.49 20.63 17.16
C LYS A 209 3.44 21.01 16.13
N ALA A 210 2.67 20.06 15.63
CA ALA A 210 1.67 20.32 14.60
C ALA A 210 0.62 21.35 15.05
N HIS A 211 0.12 22.14 14.10
CA HIS A 211 -1.03 23.00 14.35
C HIS A 211 -2.28 22.16 14.72
N PRO A 212 -3.15 22.63 15.64
CA PRO A 212 -4.34 21.89 16.08
C PRO A 212 -5.28 21.43 14.97
N ASP A 213 -5.38 22.18 13.87
CA ASP A 213 -6.20 21.81 12.70
C ASP A 213 -5.79 20.46 12.07
N LEU A 214 -4.58 19.95 12.33
CA LEU A 214 -4.15 18.63 11.85
C LEU A 214 -4.79 17.46 12.63
N PHE A 215 -5.21 17.69 13.87
CA PHE A 215 -5.77 16.65 14.75
C PHE A 215 -7.29 16.46 14.60
N ASN A 216 -7.95 17.38 13.90
CA ASN A 216 -9.40 17.39 13.67
C ASN A 216 -9.78 16.59 12.42
#